data_AF-A0A969DKZ0-F1
#
_entry.id   AF-A0A969DKZ0-F1
#
_cell.length_a   1.000
_cell.length_b   1.000
_cell.length_c   1.000
_cell.angle_alpha   90.00
_cell.angle_beta   90.00
_cell.angle_gamma   90.00
#
_symmetry.space_group_name_H-M   'P 1'
#
loop_
_entity.id
_entity.type
_entity.pdbx_description
1 polymer ?
#
loop_
_entity_poly.entity_id
_entity_poly.type
_entity_poly.pdbx_seq_one_letter_code
_entity_poly.pdbx_strand_id
1 'polypeptide(L)'
;MAAEAADFRTLAAAYELTWSDSATAYEAAIVRLQSIGRNRPLYGRAQALMQQWRQEVQGLAQLDWARRVAAPGTVNDLRAAIAEARNVSSDSPRWGEAQDQIQQWRREISTLEDGPTLAQARALAGGGRSRCPHCRH
;
A
#
# COMPACT_ATOMS: atom_id res chain seq x y z
N MET A 1 -2.35 15.74 -39.21
CA MET A 1 -3.67 15.15 -38.88
C MET A 1 -3.63 13.63 -38.68
N ALA A 2 -3.27 12.80 -39.67
CA ALA A 2 -3.33 11.33 -39.50
C ALA A 2 -2.41 10.75 -38.41
N ALA A 3 -1.18 11.26 -38.28
CA ALA A 3 -0.22 10.84 -37.25
C ALA A 3 -0.68 11.16 -35.83
N GLU A 4 -1.30 12.33 -35.64
CA GLU A 4 -1.82 12.81 -34.37
C GLU A 4 -3.01 11.99 -33.88
N ALA A 5 -3.95 11.64 -34.78
CA ALA A 5 -5.06 10.75 -34.46
C ALA A 5 -4.60 9.34 -34.03
N ALA A 6 -3.51 8.83 -34.61
CA ALA A 6 -2.92 7.57 -34.20
C ALA A 6 -2.27 7.67 -32.80
N ASP A 7 -1.56 8.76 -32.51
CA ASP A 7 -0.93 8.98 -31.21
C ASP A 7 -1.98 9.13 -30.08
N PHE A 8 -3.12 9.77 -30.36
CA PHE A 8 -4.26 9.84 -29.44
C PHE A 8 -4.83 8.46 -29.10
N ARG A 9 -4.97 7.56 -30.08
CA ARG A 9 -5.40 6.17 -29.84
C ARG A 9 -4.40 5.41 -28.98
N THR A 10 -3.10 5.66 -29.17
CA THR A 10 -2.05 5.07 -28.33
C THR A 10 -2.15 5.54 -26.88
N LEU A 11 -2.37 6.83 -26.66
CA LEU A 11 -2.59 7.38 -25.32
C LEU A 11 -3.83 6.79 -24.65
N ALA A 12 -4.96 6.74 -25.35
CA ALA A 12 -6.21 6.17 -24.83
C ALA A 12 -6.02 4.70 -24.41
N ALA A 13 -5.43 3.88 -25.29
CA ALA A 13 -5.14 2.48 -24.97
C ALA A 13 -4.18 2.33 -23.78
N ALA A 14 -3.22 3.25 -23.61
CA ALA A 14 -2.33 3.22 -22.45
C ALA A 14 -3.09 3.50 -21.15
N TYR A 15 -4.03 4.45 -21.13
CA TYR A 15 -4.88 4.72 -19.97
C TYR A 15 -5.83 3.57 -19.63
N GLU A 16 -6.38 2.89 -20.64
CA GLU A 16 -7.25 1.73 -20.42
C GLU A 16 -6.52 0.62 -19.64
N LEU A 17 -5.21 0.46 -19.88
CA LEU A 17 -4.39 -0.51 -19.15
C LEU A 17 -4.29 -0.15 -17.66
N THR A 18 -4.24 1.12 -17.28
CA THR A 18 -4.04 1.55 -15.89
C THR A 18 -5.28 1.41 -15.01
N TRP A 19 -6.42 0.99 -15.55
CA TRP A 19 -7.66 0.82 -14.77
C TRP A 19 -7.56 -0.23 -13.66
N SER A 20 -6.66 -1.20 -13.77
CA SER A 20 -6.44 -2.18 -12.70
C SER A 20 -5.61 -1.61 -11.54
N ASP A 21 -5.10 -0.38 -11.66
CA ASP A 21 -4.28 0.32 -10.67
C ASP A 21 -3.11 -0.51 -10.10
N SER A 22 -2.51 -1.36 -10.94
CA SER A 22 -1.44 -2.28 -10.54
C SER A 22 -0.11 -1.91 -11.20
N ALA A 23 1.01 -2.26 -10.54
CA ALA A 23 2.34 -1.99 -11.07
C ALA A 23 2.52 -2.55 -12.49
N THR A 24 2.03 -3.78 -12.72
CA THR A 24 2.05 -4.45 -14.04
C THR A 24 1.26 -3.69 -15.11
N ALA A 25 0.13 -3.07 -14.75
CA ALA A 25 -0.67 -2.29 -15.67
C ALA A 25 0.01 -0.97 -16.05
N TYR A 26 0.57 -0.26 -15.07
CA TYR A 26 1.36 0.95 -15.34
C TYR A 26 2.59 0.64 -16.19
N GLU A 27 3.28 -0.49 -15.96
CA GLU A 27 4.39 -0.95 -16.80
C GLU A 27 3.95 -1.21 -18.25
N ALA A 28 2.84 -1.93 -18.44
CA ALA A 28 2.28 -2.18 -19.77
C ALA A 28 1.89 -0.87 -20.47
N ALA A 29 1.32 0.08 -19.74
CA ALA A 29 0.96 1.40 -20.23
C ALA A 29 2.21 2.21 -20.63
N ILE A 30 3.28 2.17 -19.84
CA ILE A 30 4.57 2.79 -20.20
C ILE A 30 5.11 2.19 -21.51
N VAL A 31 5.12 0.86 -21.65
CA VAL A 31 5.54 0.18 -22.89
C VAL A 31 4.70 0.64 -24.08
N ARG A 32 3.39 0.82 -23.89
CA ARG A 32 2.50 1.37 -24.93
C ARG A 32 2.88 2.78 -25.35
N LEU A 33 3.26 3.66 -24.42
CA LEU A 33 3.67 5.03 -24.71
C LEU A 33 5.05 5.15 -25.37
N GLN A 34 5.93 4.18 -25.19
CA GLN A 34 7.25 4.16 -25.83
C GLN A 34 7.17 4.09 -27.37
N SER A 35 6.05 3.64 -27.93
CA SER A 35 5.86 3.61 -29.39
C SER A 35 5.68 5.01 -30.00
N ILE A 36 5.40 6.03 -29.19
CA ILE A 36 5.33 7.42 -29.65
C ILE A 36 6.77 7.93 -29.78
N GLY A 37 7.27 7.99 -31.02
CA GLY A 37 8.64 8.43 -31.31
C GLY A 37 8.88 9.92 -31.06
N ARG A 38 10.15 10.33 -30.90
CA ARG A 38 10.56 11.71 -30.58
C ARG A 38 10.05 12.78 -31.55
N ASN A 39 9.84 12.44 -32.81
CA ASN A 39 9.37 13.37 -33.85
C ASN A 39 7.84 13.50 -33.89
N ARG A 40 7.12 12.84 -32.98
CA ARG A 40 5.65 12.88 -32.92
C ARG A 40 5.17 14.08 -32.09
N PRO A 41 4.06 14.73 -32.48
CA PRO A 41 3.53 15.90 -31.78
C PRO A 41 3.20 15.62 -30.30
N LEU A 42 2.78 14.40 -29.96
CA LEU A 42 2.42 14.03 -28.58
C LEU A 42 3.58 13.44 -27.76
N TYR A 43 4.81 13.43 -28.28
CA TYR A 43 5.96 12.83 -27.58
C TYR A 43 6.21 13.45 -26.20
N GLY A 44 6.18 14.78 -26.09
CA GLY A 44 6.40 15.47 -24.81
C GLY A 44 5.38 15.06 -23.75
N ARG A 45 4.12 14.92 -24.14
CA ARG A 45 3.05 14.44 -23.26
C ARG A 45 3.24 12.98 -22.85
N ALA A 46 3.61 12.12 -23.80
CA ALA A 46 3.89 10.72 -23.53
C ALA A 46 5.08 10.55 -22.55
N GLN A 47 6.13 11.36 -22.70
CA GLN A 47 7.28 11.37 -21.78
C GLN A 47 6.87 11.79 -20.36
N ALA A 48 6.08 12.85 -20.21
CA ALA A 48 5.59 13.27 -18.90
C ALA A 48 4.78 12.16 -18.20
N LEU A 49 3.86 11.51 -18.92
CA LEU A 49 3.08 10.40 -18.39
C LEU A 49 3.95 9.20 -18.01
N MET A 50 4.93 8.84 -18.83
CA MET A 50 5.86 7.76 -18.50
C MET A 50 6.65 8.06 -17.22
N GLN A 51 7.07 9.30 -16.98
CA GLN A 51 7.76 9.66 -15.72
C GLN A 51 6.83 9.56 -14.52
N GLN A 52 5.58 10.02 -14.64
CA GLN A 52 4.59 9.89 -13.58
C GLN A 52 4.30 8.41 -13.26
N TRP A 53 4.01 7.59 -14.28
CA TRP A 53 3.69 6.18 -14.09
C TRP A 53 4.87 5.36 -13.56
N ARG A 54 6.11 5.76 -13.85
CA ARG A 54 7.28 5.13 -13.22
C ARG A 54 7.30 5.34 -11.71
N GLN A 55 6.86 6.51 -11.23
CA GLN A 55 6.75 6.78 -9.80
C GLN A 55 5.60 5.98 -9.17
N GLU A 56 4.48 5.81 -9.89
CA GLU A 56 3.39 4.91 -9.48
C GLU A 56 3.87 3.47 -9.31
N VAL A 57 4.59 2.93 -10.31
CA VAL A 57 5.17 1.58 -10.26
C VAL A 57 6.10 1.42 -9.05
N GLN A 58 6.98 2.39 -8.80
CA GLN A 58 7.88 2.36 -7.66
C GLN A 58 7.14 2.36 -6.32
N GLY A 59 6.15 3.24 -6.15
CA GLY A 59 5.35 3.31 -4.93
C GLY A 59 4.53 2.03 -4.70
N LEU A 60 3.89 1.51 -5.74
CA LEU A 60 3.15 0.25 -5.68
C LEU A 60 4.06 -0.93 -5.33
N ALA A 61 5.23 -1.03 -5.98
CA ALA A 61 6.17 -2.11 -5.73
C ALA A 61 6.69 -2.10 -4.28
N GLN A 62 6.96 -0.92 -3.72
CA GLN A 62 7.35 -0.77 -2.31
C GLN A 62 6.22 -1.17 -1.36
N LEU A 63 4.99 -0.76 -1.65
CA LEU A 63 3.83 -1.15 -0.84
C LEU A 63 3.57 -2.65 -0.89
N ASP A 64 3.63 -3.26 -2.07
CA ASP A 64 3.45 -4.69 -2.23
C ASP A 64 4.56 -5.49 -1.54
N TRP A 65 5.80 -4.98 -1.55
CA TRP A 65 6.87 -5.54 -0.75
C TRP A 65 6.55 -5.47 0.75
N ALA A 66 6.18 -4.29 1.26
CA ALA A 66 5.83 -4.12 2.67
C ALA A 66 4.68 -5.06 3.09
N ARG A 67 3.66 -5.22 2.25
CA ARG A 67 2.56 -6.19 2.47
C ARG A 67 3.04 -7.64 2.55
N ARG A 68 3.95 -8.04 1.66
CA ARG A 68 4.54 -9.39 1.69
C ARG A 68 5.33 -9.62 2.96
N VAL A 69 6.08 -8.61 3.41
CA VAL A 69 6.79 -8.64 4.69
C VAL A 69 5.80 -8.77 5.86
N ALA A 70 4.67 -8.06 5.83
CA ALA A 70 3.63 -8.13 6.87
C ALA A 70 2.85 -9.45 6.88
N ALA A 71 2.86 -10.22 5.78
CA ALA A 71 1.98 -11.37 5.59
C ALA A 71 2.00 -12.44 6.69
N PRO A 72 3.13 -12.77 7.34
CA PRO A 72 3.13 -13.72 8.46
C PRO A 72 2.44 -13.20 9.73
N GLY A 73 2.28 -11.87 9.85
CA GLY A 73 1.48 -11.24 10.89
C GLY A 73 2.10 -11.23 12.30
N THR A 74 3.38 -11.56 12.46
CA THR A 74 4.05 -11.42 13.77
C THR A 74 4.39 -9.97 14.06
N VAL A 75 4.57 -9.62 15.34
CA VAL A 75 4.98 -8.26 15.74
C VAL A 75 6.27 -7.82 15.03
N ASN A 76 7.24 -8.72 14.84
CA ASN A 76 8.49 -8.41 14.16
C ASN A 76 8.26 -8.15 12.66
N ASP A 77 7.44 -8.97 12.01
CA ASP A 77 7.11 -8.83 10.59
C ASP A 77 6.34 -7.53 10.31
N LEU A 78 5.35 -7.22 11.15
CA LEU A 78 4.59 -5.97 11.07
C LEU A 78 5.48 -4.74 11.29
N ARG A 79 6.45 -4.80 12.22
CA ARG A 79 7.43 -3.73 12.43
C ARG A 79 8.36 -3.55 11.22
N ALA A 80 8.80 -4.66 10.61
CA ALA A 80 9.61 -4.63 9.39
C ALA A 80 8.81 -4.05 8.21
N ALA A 81 7.55 -4.46 8.04
CA ALA A 81 6.66 -3.92 7.03
C ALA A 81 6.42 -2.41 7.18
N ILE A 82 6.25 -1.91 8.41
CA ILE A 82 6.16 -0.47 8.70
C ILE A 82 7.45 0.25 8.27
N ALA A 83 8.63 -0.35 8.52
CA ALA A 83 9.89 0.25 8.08
C ALA A 83 9.97 0.35 6.56
N GLU A 84 9.51 -0.68 5.84
CA GLU A 84 9.47 -0.69 4.37
C GLU A 84 8.47 0.33 3.81
N ALA A 85 7.24 0.38 4.32
CA ALA A 85 6.24 1.32 3.85
C ALA A 85 6.61 2.79 4.12
N ARG A 86 7.47 3.07 5.10
CA ARG A 86 8.01 4.42 5.35
C ARG A 86 9.00 4.89 4.28
N ASN A 87 9.54 3.98 3.48
CA ASN A 87 10.42 4.33 2.37
C ASN A 87 9.65 4.92 1.18
N VAL A 88 8.32 4.81 1.16
CA VAL A 88 7.47 5.46 0.17
C VAL A 88 7.55 6.98 0.36
N SER A 89 8.09 7.67 -0.64
CA SER A 89 8.27 9.13 -0.62
C SER A 89 6.95 9.87 -0.37
N SER A 90 7.01 10.98 0.35
CA SER A 90 5.86 11.90 0.55
C SER A 90 5.34 12.51 -0.74
N ASP A 91 6.20 12.61 -1.75
CA ASP A 91 5.81 13.13 -3.07
C ASP A 91 5.18 12.06 -3.96
N SER A 92 5.18 10.80 -3.51
CA SER A 92 4.54 9.71 -4.24
C SER A 92 3.03 9.82 -4.14
N PRO A 93 2.29 9.60 -5.24
CA PRO A 93 0.83 9.42 -5.20
C PRO A 93 0.37 8.31 -4.23
N ARG A 94 1.26 7.36 -3.92
CA ARG A 94 1.02 6.22 -3.01
C ARG A 94 1.25 6.52 -1.54
N TRP A 95 1.67 7.74 -1.21
CA TRP A 95 2.00 8.07 0.17
C TRP A 95 0.81 7.90 1.13
N GLY A 96 -0.40 8.33 0.72
CA GLY A 96 -1.61 8.16 1.54
C GLY A 96 -1.89 6.68 1.85
N GLU A 97 -1.84 5.83 0.84
CA GLU A 97 -2.03 4.38 0.96
C GLU A 97 -0.95 3.74 1.85
N ALA A 98 0.30 4.22 1.77
CA ALA A 98 1.38 3.80 2.66
C ALA A 98 1.12 4.16 4.12
N GLN A 99 0.66 5.39 4.39
CA GLN A 99 0.32 5.82 5.74
C GLN A 99 -0.83 4.98 6.31
N ASP A 100 -1.87 4.72 5.53
CA ASP A 100 -3.02 3.92 5.98
C ASP A 100 -2.61 2.51 6.40
N GLN A 101 -1.76 1.85 5.62
CA GLN A 101 -1.22 0.53 5.97
C GLN A 101 -0.33 0.57 7.20
N ILE A 102 0.53 1.58 7.34
CA ILE A 102 1.34 1.76 8.55
C ILE A 102 0.45 1.88 9.79
N GLN A 103 -0.63 2.66 9.73
CA GLN A 103 -1.55 2.80 10.86
C GLN A 103 -2.31 1.50 11.14
N GLN A 104 -2.65 0.72 10.11
CA GLN A 104 -3.24 -0.59 10.29
C GLN A 104 -2.30 -1.54 11.04
N TRP A 105 -1.07 -1.72 10.56
CA TRP A 105 -0.11 -2.63 11.20
C TRP A 105 0.25 -2.21 12.63
N ARG A 106 0.28 -0.91 12.92
CA ARG A 106 0.44 -0.40 14.30
C ARG A 106 -0.67 -0.86 15.23
N ARG A 107 -1.93 -0.84 14.76
CA ARG A 107 -3.08 -1.33 15.55
C ARG A 107 -3.01 -2.84 15.76
N GLU A 108 -2.60 -3.58 14.73
CA GLU A 108 -2.40 -5.03 14.82
C GLU A 108 -1.31 -5.38 15.83
N ILE A 109 -0.17 -4.68 15.82
CA ILE A 109 0.89 -4.83 16.83
C ILE A 109 0.34 -4.60 18.24
N SER A 110 -0.35 -3.49 18.49
CA SER A 110 -0.93 -3.19 19.82
C SER A 110 -1.83 -4.34 20.28
N THR A 111 -2.68 -4.84 19.40
CA THR A 111 -3.60 -5.94 19.72
C THR A 111 -2.86 -7.23 20.10
N LEU A 112 -1.79 -7.56 19.37
CA LEU A 112 -0.96 -8.73 19.64
C LEU A 112 -0.18 -8.60 20.95
N GLU A 113 0.29 -7.38 21.28
CA GLU A 113 1.03 -7.09 22.51
C GLU A 113 0.12 -7.01 23.75
N ASP A 114 -1.13 -6.54 23.60
CA ASP A 114 -2.10 -6.39 24.69
C ASP A 114 -2.83 -7.71 25.03
N GLY A 115 -2.96 -8.62 24.06
CA GLY A 115 -3.65 -9.90 24.22
C GLY A 115 -3.19 -10.75 25.43
N PRO A 116 -1.87 -10.96 25.65
CA PRO A 116 -1.35 -11.71 26.78
C PRO A 116 -1.70 -11.07 28.14
N THR A 117 -1.61 -9.74 28.22
CA THR A 117 -1.90 -8.97 29.44
C THR A 117 -3.37 -9.10 29.82
N LEU A 118 -4.27 -8.98 28.85
CA LEU A 118 -5.71 -9.12 29.07
C LEU A 118 -6.11 -10.56 29.42
N ALA A 119 -5.46 -11.57 28.83
CA ALA A 119 -5.70 -12.98 29.17
C ALA A 119 -5.28 -13.30 30.61
N GLN A 120 -4.12 -12.81 31.05
CA GLN A 120 -3.66 -12.96 32.43
C GLN A 120 -4.58 -12.24 33.42
N ALA A 121 -5.00 -11.01 33.11
CA ALA A 121 -5.96 -10.26 33.93
C ALA A 121 -7.31 -11.00 34.08
N ARG A 122 -7.81 -11.61 33.00
CA ARG A 122 -9.04 -12.43 33.03
C ARG A 122 -8.88 -13.72 33.84
N ALA A 123 -7.73 -14.39 33.76
CA ALA A 123 -7.46 -15.59 34.55
C ALA A 123 -7.42 -15.28 36.06
N LEU A 124 -6.84 -14.14 36.45
CA LEU A 124 -6.82 -13.67 37.83
C LEU A 124 -8.21 -13.21 38.31
N ALA A 125 -8.97 -12.49 37.47
CA ALA A 125 -10.31 -12.01 37.79
C ALA A 125 -11.35 -13.16 37.87
N GLY A 126 -11.23 -14.20 37.04
CA GLY A 126 -12.07 -15.39 37.10
C GLY A 126 -11.82 -16.28 38.32
N GLY A 127 -10.66 -16.13 38.97
CA GLY A 127 -10.33 -16.73 40.26
C GLY A 127 -10.81 -15.91 41.47
N GLY A 128 -11.28 -14.68 41.25
CA GLY A 128 -11.89 -13.80 42.25
C GLY A 128 -13.30 -14.25 42.61
N ARG A 129 -13.40 -15.42 43.23
CA ARG A 129 -14.61 -15.96 43.82
C ARG A 129 -15.22 -14.87 44.72
N SER A 130 -16.45 -14.50 44.39
CA SER A 130 -17.42 -13.89 45.29
C SER A 130 -17.53 -14.74 46.57
N ARG A 131 -16.69 -14.41 47.55
CA ARG A 131 -16.85 -14.76 48.95
C ARG A 131 -16.64 -13.47 49.72
N CYS A 132 -17.71 -12.67 49.84
CA CYS A 132 -17.88 -11.84 51.02
C CYS A 132 -18.41 -12.75 52.12
N PRO A 133 -17.61 -13.15 53.12
CA PRO A 133 -18.06 -14.03 54.18
C PRO A 133 -18.47 -13.20 55.41
N HIS A 134 -19.15 -12.06 55.23
CA HIS A 134 -19.80 -11.34 56.33
C HIS A 134 -20.75 -10.25 55.81
N CYS A 135 -22.04 -10.57 55.80
CA CYS A 135 -23.08 -9.60 56.12
C CYS A 135 -23.74 -10.12 57.40
N ARG A 136 -23.30 -9.58 58.54
CA ARG A 136 -23.91 -9.67 59.88
C ARG A 136 -23.98 -8.20 60.32
N HIS A 137 -25.12 -7.62 60.61
CA HIS A 137 -26.08 -7.99 61.66
C HIS A 137 -27.52 -7.71 61.25
#